data_AF-A0A5E4CC47-F1
#
_entry.id   AF-A0A5E4CC47-F1
#
_cell.length_a   1.000
_cell.length_b   1.000
_cell.length_c   1.000
_cell.angle_alpha   90.00
_cell.angle_beta   90.00
_cell.angle_gamma   90.00
#
_symmetry.space_group_name_H-M   'P 1'
#
loop_
_entity.id
_entity.type
_entity.pdbx_description
1 polymer ?
#
loop_
_entity_poly.entity_id
_entity_poly.type
_entity_poly.pdbx_seq_one_letter_code
_entity_poly.pdbx_strand_id
1 'polypeptide(L)'
;MQTHTARMRTFMYWPASVPVQPEQFASASFYYMDRNDDVKCFCCDGGLRCWESGDDPWVEHAKWFPRCEFLIRMKGQEFVDEIKLDILIFLNSCCQHQILLEKKMLNQLFIWDLEKVLQKMQS
;
A
#
# COMPACT_ATOMS: atom_id res chain seq x y z
N MET A 1 2.45 -21.57 14.64
CA MET A 1 3.35 -20.53 14.07
C MET A 1 3.64 -19.35 15.02
N GLN A 2 3.56 -19.54 16.35
CA GLN A 2 3.63 -18.43 17.31
C GLN A 2 5.06 -17.90 17.57
N THR A 3 6.08 -18.76 17.50
CA THR A 3 7.47 -18.34 17.74
C THR A 3 8.16 -17.91 16.44
N HIS A 4 9.09 -16.96 16.55
CA HIS A 4 9.93 -16.51 15.43
C HIS A 4 10.65 -17.68 14.75
N THR A 5 11.29 -18.55 15.53
CA THR A 5 12.02 -19.72 15.01
C THR A 5 11.12 -20.67 14.24
N ALA A 6 9.86 -20.88 14.67
CA ALA A 6 8.93 -21.72 13.92
C ALA A 6 8.56 -21.08 12.58
N ARG A 7 8.38 -19.76 12.53
CA ARG A 7 8.13 -19.03 11.27
C ARG A 7 9.33 -19.11 10.33
N MET A 8 10.54 -18.85 10.83
CA MET A 8 11.78 -18.98 10.04
C MET A 8 11.92 -20.33 9.35
N ARG A 9 11.56 -21.42 10.03
CA ARG A 9 11.65 -22.78 9.46
C ARG A 9 10.76 -22.98 8.23
N THR A 10 9.67 -22.22 8.09
CA THR A 10 8.81 -22.34 6.90
C THR A 10 9.47 -21.82 5.64
N PHE A 11 10.44 -20.91 5.75
CA PHE A 11 11.13 -20.33 4.61
C PHE A 11 12.25 -21.21 4.04
N MET A 12 12.32 -22.49 4.41
CA MET A 12 13.33 -23.44 3.91
C MET A 12 13.37 -23.51 2.37
N TYR A 13 12.22 -23.35 1.72
CA TYR A 13 12.06 -23.35 0.26
C TYR A 13 11.59 -22.00 -0.28
N TRP A 14 11.93 -20.91 0.41
CA TRP A 14 11.61 -19.56 -0.05
C TRP A 14 12.29 -19.27 -1.40
N PRO A 15 11.57 -18.74 -2.42
CA PRO A 15 12.17 -18.52 -3.73
C PRO A 15 13.24 -17.43 -3.67
N ALA A 16 14.44 -17.74 -4.14
CA ALA A 16 15.57 -16.79 -4.15
C ALA A 16 15.36 -15.56 -5.05
N SER A 17 14.35 -15.60 -5.94
CA SER A 17 13.97 -14.46 -6.78
C SER A 17 13.20 -13.38 -6.03
N VAL A 18 12.66 -13.67 -4.85
CA VAL A 18 11.92 -12.69 -4.05
C VAL A 18 12.92 -11.80 -3.31
N PRO A 19 12.85 -10.47 -3.47
CA PRO A 19 13.89 -9.56 -2.97
C PRO A 19 13.91 -9.38 -1.45
N VAL A 20 12.77 -9.62 -0.79
CA VAL A 20 12.61 -9.46 0.67
C VAL A 20 13.08 -10.72 1.41
N GLN A 21 13.85 -10.53 2.49
CA GLN A 21 14.48 -11.64 3.21
C GLN A 21 13.51 -12.35 4.18
N PRO A 22 13.59 -13.69 4.32
CA PRO A 22 12.84 -14.48 5.29
C PRO A 22 12.81 -13.93 6.72
N GLU A 23 13.93 -13.38 7.19
CA GLU A 23 14.09 -12.82 8.53
C GLU A 23 13.16 -11.63 8.76
N GLN A 24 12.94 -10.81 7.73
CA GLN A 24 12.04 -9.66 7.80
C GLN A 24 10.58 -10.12 7.95
N PHE A 25 10.18 -11.14 7.19
CA PHE A 25 8.85 -11.74 7.29
C PHE A 25 8.61 -12.36 8.66
N ALA A 26 9.53 -13.22 9.12
CA ALA A 26 9.38 -13.88 10.42
C ALA A 26 9.35 -12.88 11.57
N SER A 27 10.11 -11.79 11.50
CA SER A 27 10.06 -10.69 12.46
C SER A 27 8.70 -10.00 12.46
N ALA A 28 8.14 -9.72 11.28
CA ALA A 28 6.81 -9.13 11.09
C ALA A 28 5.63 -10.10 11.27
N SER A 29 5.86 -11.25 11.92
CA SER A 29 4.88 -12.33 12.21
C SER A 29 4.40 -13.18 11.04
N PHE A 30 5.01 -13.05 9.88
CA PHE A 30 4.68 -13.81 8.69
C PHE A 30 5.40 -15.16 8.65
N TYR A 31 4.72 -16.16 8.09
CA TYR A 31 5.30 -17.45 7.73
C TYR A 31 4.94 -17.80 6.29
N TYR A 32 5.82 -18.57 5.63
CA TYR A 32 5.64 -18.99 4.24
C TYR A 32 4.54 -20.06 4.14
N MET A 33 3.70 -19.94 3.12
CA MET A 33 2.60 -20.85 2.82
C MET A 33 2.97 -21.98 1.83
N ASP A 34 4.26 -22.15 1.55
CA ASP A 34 4.81 -23.18 0.66
C ASP A 34 4.30 -23.11 -0.79
N ARG A 35 3.95 -21.90 -1.24
CA ARG A 35 3.52 -21.63 -2.63
C ARG A 35 3.90 -20.22 -3.04
N ASN A 36 4.51 -20.07 -4.22
CA ASN A 36 4.96 -18.79 -4.76
C ASN A 36 5.74 -17.98 -3.70
N ASP A 37 5.30 -16.75 -3.43
CA ASP A 37 5.78 -15.87 -2.39
C ASP A 37 4.68 -15.55 -1.35
N ASP A 38 3.67 -16.43 -1.24
CA ASP A 38 2.56 -16.26 -0.32
C ASP A 38 3.05 -16.40 1.13
N VAL A 39 2.83 -15.36 1.93
CA VAL A 39 3.08 -15.39 3.37
C VAL A 39 1.80 -15.07 4.15
N LYS A 40 1.71 -15.58 5.38
CA LYS A 40 0.54 -15.38 6.25
C LYS A 40 0.94 -15.00 7.66
N CYS A 41 0.24 -14.05 8.26
CA CYS A 41 0.44 -13.66 9.65
C CYS A 41 -0.10 -14.77 10.57
N PHE A 42 0.64 -15.13 11.63
CA PHE A 42 0.14 -16.10 12.61
C PHE A 42 -0.98 -15.57 13.52
N CYS A 43 -1.11 -14.24 13.65
CA CYS A 43 -2.00 -13.60 14.61
C CYS A 43 -3.32 -13.17 13.98
N CYS A 44 -3.28 -12.39 12.89
CA CYS A 44 -4.49 -11.89 12.23
C CYS A 44 -4.96 -12.74 11.05
N ASP A 45 -4.24 -13.82 10.72
CA ASP A 45 -4.45 -14.65 9.53
C ASP A 45 -4.40 -13.89 8.18
N GLY A 46 -3.95 -12.64 8.18
CA GLY A 46 -3.76 -11.84 6.97
C GLY A 46 -2.69 -12.43 6.05
N GLY A 47 -3.02 -12.59 4.77
CA GLY A 47 -2.12 -13.13 3.74
C GLY A 47 -1.68 -12.07 2.74
N LEU A 48 -0.40 -12.08 2.37
CA LEU A 48 0.21 -11.19 1.38
C LEU A 48 1.06 -11.99 0.39
N ARG A 49 1.28 -11.41 -0.78
CA ARG A 49 2.00 -12.00 -1.91
C ARG A 49 2.49 -10.90 -2.86
N CYS A 50 3.20 -11.28 -3.91
CA CYS A 50 3.74 -10.37 -4.93
C CYS A 50 4.69 -9.32 -4.32
N TRP A 51 5.66 -9.79 -3.55
CA TRP A 51 6.64 -8.96 -2.86
C TRP A 51 7.68 -8.38 -3.82
N GLU A 52 7.82 -7.06 -3.80
CA GLU A 52 8.69 -6.29 -4.67
C GLU A 52 9.92 -5.74 -3.94
N SER A 53 10.88 -5.23 -4.72
CA SER A 53 12.08 -4.63 -4.16
C SER A 53 11.73 -3.32 -3.46
N GLY A 54 12.04 -3.22 -2.17
CA GLY A 54 11.73 -2.05 -1.34
C GLY A 54 10.54 -2.25 -0.41
N ASP A 55 9.80 -3.34 -0.55
CA ASP A 55 8.72 -3.66 0.37
C ASP A 55 9.25 -3.95 1.77
N ASP A 56 8.62 -3.32 2.77
CA ASP A 56 8.86 -3.61 4.19
C ASP A 56 7.67 -4.42 4.74
N PRO A 57 7.90 -5.64 5.26
CA PRO A 57 6.83 -6.47 5.78
C PRO A 57 6.02 -5.84 6.92
N TRP A 58 6.61 -4.98 7.77
CA TRP A 58 5.85 -4.27 8.80
C TRP A 58 4.96 -3.18 8.21
N VAL A 59 5.44 -2.46 7.20
CA VAL A 59 4.66 -1.43 6.52
C VAL A 59 3.48 -2.04 5.80
N GLU A 60 3.70 -3.10 5.01
CA GLU A 60 2.60 -3.80 4.33
C GLU A 60 1.64 -4.47 5.32
N HIS A 61 2.12 -4.98 6.46
CA HIS A 61 1.25 -5.50 7.52
C HIS A 61 0.32 -4.39 8.07
N ALA A 62 0.84 -3.19 8.36
CA ALA A 62 0.02 -2.09 8.86
C ALA A 62 -0.95 -1.53 7.83
N LYS A 63 -0.53 -1.48 6.57
CA LYS A 63 -1.35 -1.06 5.43
C LYS A 63 -2.57 -1.96 5.24
N TRP A 64 -2.39 -3.28 5.25
CA TRP A 64 -3.46 -4.23 4.94
C TRP A 64 -4.22 -4.77 6.15
N PHE A 65 -3.56 -4.92 7.30
CA PHE A 65 -4.17 -5.50 8.51
C PHE A 65 -3.93 -4.61 9.76
N PRO A 66 -4.41 -3.36 9.77
CA PRO A 66 -4.12 -2.38 10.83
C PRO A 66 -4.72 -2.73 12.19
N ARG A 67 -5.56 -3.77 12.29
CA ARG A 67 -6.17 -4.24 13.55
C ARG A 67 -5.47 -5.47 14.12
N CYS A 68 -4.36 -5.92 13.52
CA CYS A 68 -3.61 -7.06 14.03
C CYS A 68 -3.05 -6.75 15.42
N GLU A 69 -3.43 -7.53 16.42
CA GLU A 69 -3.00 -7.31 17.82
C GLU A 69 -1.48 -7.46 17.97
N PHE A 70 -0.86 -8.42 17.26
CA PHE A 70 0.59 -8.57 17.27
C PHE A 70 1.29 -7.34 16.67
N LEU A 71 0.78 -6.83 15.56
CA LEU A 71 1.31 -5.63 14.91
C LEU A 71 1.27 -4.43 15.86
N ILE A 72 0.10 -4.15 16.43
CA ILE A 72 -0.09 -3.02 17.35
C ILE A 72 0.81 -3.19 18.58
N ARG A 73 0.94 -4.41 19.11
CA ARG A 73 1.82 -4.68 20.25
C ARG A 73 3.30 -4.46 19.94
N MET A 74 3.75 -4.78 18.72
CA MET A 74 5.17 -4.73 18.37
C MET A 74 5.62 -3.38 17.81
N LYS A 75 4.74 -2.67 17.09
CA LYS A 75 5.06 -1.40 16.41
C LYS A 75 4.36 -0.19 17.01
N GLY A 76 3.33 -0.38 17.83
CA GLY A 76 2.53 0.69 18.41
C GLY A 76 1.40 1.16 17.49
N GLN A 77 0.39 1.80 18.09
CA GLN A 77 -0.75 2.35 17.36
C GLN A 77 -0.35 3.56 16.50
N GLU A 78 0.59 4.39 16.97
CA GLU A 78 1.10 5.56 16.25
C GLU A 78 1.67 5.18 14.88
N PHE A 79 2.48 4.12 14.81
CA PHE A 79 3.03 3.60 13.54
C PHE A 79 1.93 3.17 12.56
N VAL A 80 0.89 2.51 13.07
CA VAL A 80 -0.23 2.05 12.23
C VAL A 80 -1.03 3.23 11.69
N ASP A 81 -1.23 4.26 12.52
CA ASP A 81 -2.00 5.43 12.13
C ASP A 81 -1.22 6.34 11.17
N GLU A 82 0.11 6.47 11.34
CA GLU A 82 1.00 7.14 10.38
C GLU A 82 0.87 6.52 8.97
N ILE A 83 0.97 5.20 8.86
CA ILE A 83 0.86 4.50 7.56
C ILE A 83 -0.53 4.68 6.94
N LYS A 84 -1.59 4.67 7.74
CA LYS A 84 -2.94 4.97 7.22
C LYS A 84 -3.04 6.38 6.69
N LEU A 85 -2.46 7.36 7.39
CA LEU A 85 -2.47 8.75 6.96
C LEU A 85 -1.73 8.92 5.63
N ASP A 86 -0.57 8.27 5.46
CA ASP A 86 0.15 8.29 4.19
C ASP A 86 -0.73 7.78 3.04
N ILE A 87 -1.39 6.64 3.21
CA ILE A 87 -2.30 6.09 2.19
C ILE A 87 -3.44 7.08 1.89
N LEU A 88 -4.03 7.69 2.92
CA LEU A 88 -5.10 8.68 2.74
C LEU A 88 -4.59 9.93 2.02
N ILE A 89 -3.37 10.40 2.30
CA ILE A 89 -2.74 11.52 1.61
C ILE A 89 -2.47 11.17 0.14
N PHE A 90 -1.93 9.98 -0.14
CA PHE A 90 -1.71 9.51 -1.51
C PHE A 90 -3.02 9.35 -2.29
N LEU A 91 -4.07 8.79 -1.68
CA LEU A 91 -5.39 8.68 -2.30
C LEU A 91 -6.03 10.06 -2.53
N ASN A 92 -5.90 10.99 -1.57
CA ASN A 92 -6.39 12.36 -1.72
C ASN A 92 -5.61 13.13 -2.80
N SER A 93 -4.30 12.93 -2.90
CA SER A 93 -3.46 13.50 -3.97
C SER A 93 -3.79 12.90 -5.34
N CYS A 94 -4.05 11.60 -5.42
CA CYS A 94 -4.48 10.93 -6.63
C CYS A 94 -5.88 11.40 -7.06
N CYS A 95 -6.82 11.55 -6.12
CA CYS A 95 -8.13 12.18 -6.38
C CYS A 95 -7.98 13.65 -6.79
N GLN A 96 -7.08 14.43 -6.20
CA GLN A 96 -6.81 15.79 -6.66
C GLN A 96 -6.25 15.79 -8.09
N HIS A 97 -5.40 14.83 -8.45
CA HIS A 97 -4.91 14.64 -9.81
C HIS A 97 -6.05 14.23 -10.78
N GLN A 98 -6.95 13.34 -10.36
CA GLN A 98 -8.11 12.89 -11.14
C GLN A 98 -9.16 14.01 -11.31
N ILE A 99 -9.44 14.79 -10.25
CA ILE A 99 -10.28 15.99 -10.30
C ILE A 99 -9.61 17.09 -11.14
N LEU A 100 -8.28 17.26 -11.10
CA LEU A 100 -7.56 18.20 -11.96
C LEU A 100 -7.55 17.77 -13.43
N LEU A 101 -7.52 16.47 -13.73
CA LEU A 101 -7.63 15.93 -15.09
C LEU A 101 -9.05 16.10 -15.64
N GLU A 102 -10.09 15.81 -14.84
CA GLU A 102 -11.49 16.07 -15.21
C GLU A 102 -11.77 17.57 -15.36
N LYS A 103 -11.24 18.41 -14.45
CA LYS A 103 -11.30 19.87 -14.58
C LYS A 103 -10.50 20.37 -15.79
N LYS A 104 -9.34 19.80 -16.13
CA LYS A 104 -8.59 20.16 -17.36
C LYS A 104 -9.37 19.81 -18.63
N MET A 105 -10.06 18.66 -18.65
CA MET A 105 -10.93 18.29 -19.77
C MET A 105 -12.18 19.18 -19.88
N LEU A 106 -12.78 19.59 -18.75
CA LEU A 106 -13.92 20.51 -18.75
C LEU A 106 -13.53 21.97 -19.02
N ASN A 107 -12.30 22.39 -18.66
CA ASN A 107 -11.81 23.75 -18.92
C ASN A 107 -11.29 23.94 -20.35
N GLN A 108 -11.06 22.86 -21.11
CA GLN A 108 -10.80 22.96 -22.56
C GLN A 108 -12.07 23.21 -23.38
N LEU A 109 -13.26 22.91 -22.85
CA LEU A 109 -14.54 23.15 -23.52
C LEU A 109 -15.21 24.48 -23.13
N PHE A 110 -14.71 25.21 -22.14
CA PHE A 110 -15.32 26.46 -21.65
C PHE A 110 -14.52 27.75 -21.94
N ILE A 111 -13.32 27.66 -22.51
CA ILE A 111 -12.51 28.85 -22.87
C ILE A 111 -12.81 29.36 -24.29
N TRP A 112 -13.35 28.52 -25.19
CA TRP A 112 -13.55 28.92 -26.60
C TRP A 112 -14.82 29.73 -26.89
N ASP A 113 -15.79 29.82 -25.96
CA ASP A 113 -17.04 30.55 -26.20
C ASP A 113 -17.04 32.01 -25.70
N LEU A 114 -16.09 32.40 -24.83
CA LEU A 114 -15.99 33.80 -24.36
C LEU A 114 -15.27 34.71 -25.37
N GLU A 115 -14.27 34.19 -26.09
CA GLU A 115 -13.57 34.97 -27.12
C GLU A 115 -14.45 35.24 -28.35
N LYS A 116 -15.35 34.32 -28.70
CA LYS A 116 -16.32 34.52 -29.79
C LYS A 116 -17.44 35.50 -29.44
N VAL A 117 -17.86 35.56 -28.19
CA VAL A 117 -18.84 36.56 -27.72
C VAL A 117 -18.20 37.96 -27.66
N LEU A 118 -16.94 38.07 -27.23
CA LEU A 118 -16.22 39.33 -27.18
C LEU A 118 -15.91 39.91 -28.57
N GLN A 119 -15.59 39.08 -29.58
CA GLN A 119 -15.35 39.57 -30.95
C GLN A 119 -16.61 40.03 -31.68
N LYS A 120 -17.80 39.59 -31.27
CA LYS A 120 -19.08 40.02 -31.87
C LYS A 120 -19.65 41.31 -31.26
N MET A 121 -19.06 41.79 -30.16
CA MET A 121 -19.43 43.07 -29.54
C MET A 121 -18.56 44.26 -30.00
N GLN A 122 -17.59 44.02 -30.90
CA GLN A 122 -16.75 45.06 -31.51
C GLN A 122 -16.93 45.18 -33.03
N SER A 123 -18.02 44.63 -33.58
CA SER A 123 -18.45 44.83 -34.98
C SER A 123 -19.84 45.44 -35.05
#